data_AF-A0A8X6YN95-F1
#
_entry.id   AF-A0A8X6YN95-F1
#
_cell.length_a   1.000
_cell.length_b   1.000
_cell.length_c   1.000
_cell.angle_alpha   90.00
_cell.angle_beta   90.00
_cell.angle_gamma   90.00
#
_symmetry.space_group_name_H-M   'P 1'
#
loop_
_entity.id
_entity.type
_entity.pdbx_description
1 polymer ?
#
loop_
_entity_poly.entity_id
_entity_poly.type
_entity_poly.pdbx_seq_one_letter_code
_entity_poly.pdbx_strand_id
1 'polypeptide(L)'
;MPTPKELTRSREGMGSAQASTASQDWAPHARASLADNSSSLEPHPTSSVYRIGIYGWRKRCLYFLVIILFSMVIINLALTIWIIRVMDFSINGMGRLRILKDGLRLEGRSHFLHTIYAAKIQSRRDQDLKLESSRNITINARNKEGKITNRLSIGPNTMTSFAEKFTIKNRNGEILFQADDKEVVISAERLRVTGSGGINFQGSVQTPFVTAEPFQQLRLESPTRTLHVKAPEGIGIESRAGDISASCLKDLKLQSKEGTIWLDSERVELRNLKTAIPTTRGRSYPGIYQLCACENGRLFLAPPEKACQADNIVCK
;
A
#
# COMPACT_ATOMS: atom_id res chain seq x y z
N MET A 1 -8.97 26.66 -47.81
CA MET A 1 -7.99 26.47 -48.90
C MET A 1 -7.25 25.16 -48.65
N PRO A 2 -7.01 24.34 -49.67
CA PRO A 2 -8.04 23.47 -50.24
C PRO A 2 -7.59 21.99 -50.36
N THR A 3 -8.56 21.10 -50.58
CA THR A 3 -8.44 19.83 -51.35
C THR A 3 -8.11 20.17 -52.84
N PRO A 4 -8.15 19.30 -53.89
CA PRO A 4 -8.61 17.91 -54.01
C PRO A 4 -7.82 17.03 -55.03
N LYS A 5 -8.28 15.78 -55.24
CA LYS A 5 -8.81 15.24 -56.54
C LYS A 5 -9.04 13.73 -56.37
N GLU A 6 -10.28 13.22 -56.39
CA GLU A 6 -11.15 12.95 -57.57
C GLU A 6 -10.57 11.83 -58.46
N LEU A 7 -11.29 10.88 -59.07
CA LEU A 7 -12.70 10.59 -59.40
C LEU A 7 -12.68 9.10 -59.88
N THR A 8 -13.70 8.24 -59.90
CA THR A 8 -15.00 8.24 -60.63
C THR A 8 -15.58 6.82 -60.41
N ARG A 9 -16.84 6.60 -59.98
CA ARG A 9 -18.09 6.46 -60.80
C ARG A 9 -17.91 5.54 -62.03
N SER A 10 -18.79 4.60 -62.39
CA SER A 10 -20.22 4.42 -62.14
C SER A 10 -20.70 3.10 -62.81
N ARG A 11 -21.89 2.61 -62.39
CA ARG A 11 -23.01 2.14 -63.25
C ARG A 11 -23.36 0.64 -63.35
N GLU A 12 -24.54 0.35 -62.77
CA GLU A 12 -25.73 -0.42 -63.23
C GLU A 12 -25.62 -1.61 -64.21
N GLY A 13 -26.43 -2.63 -63.96
CA GLY A 13 -26.84 -3.61 -64.98
C GLY A 13 -27.62 -4.80 -64.44
N MET A 14 -28.94 -4.75 -64.57
CA MET A 14 -29.93 -5.81 -64.30
C MET A 14 -30.11 -6.67 -65.58
N GLY A 15 -30.36 -7.99 -65.50
CA GLY A 15 -30.78 -8.74 -66.69
C GLY A 15 -30.65 -10.27 -66.67
N SER A 16 -31.75 -10.94 -66.33
CA SER A 16 -32.41 -12.09 -67.00
C SER A 16 -31.65 -13.14 -67.84
N ALA A 17 -31.92 -14.40 -67.49
CA ALA A 17 -32.47 -15.52 -68.28
C ALA A 17 -31.77 -16.08 -69.55
N GLN A 18 -31.73 -17.42 -69.56
CA GLN A 18 -31.84 -18.37 -70.69
C GLN A 18 -30.94 -18.20 -71.93
N ALA A 19 -30.16 -19.24 -72.25
CA ALA A 19 -30.33 -20.00 -73.50
C ALA A 19 -29.38 -21.21 -73.57
N SER A 20 -29.98 -22.31 -73.99
CA SER A 20 -29.44 -23.58 -74.46
C SER A 20 -28.80 -23.51 -75.85
N THR A 21 -27.89 -24.44 -76.16
CA THR A 21 -27.56 -25.01 -77.50
C THR A 21 -26.59 -26.18 -77.23
N ALA A 22 -26.85 -27.47 -77.47
CA ALA A 22 -27.38 -28.24 -78.61
C ALA A 22 -26.35 -28.49 -79.73
N SER A 23 -25.86 -29.74 -79.82
CA SER A 23 -25.45 -30.50 -81.04
C SER A 23 -24.67 -31.78 -80.62
N GLN A 24 -24.73 -32.97 -81.25
CA GLN A 24 -25.41 -33.46 -82.45
C GLN A 24 -25.32 -35.01 -82.53
N ASP A 25 -26.33 -35.59 -83.20
CA ASP A 25 -26.38 -36.74 -84.14
C ASP A 25 -25.92 -38.16 -83.71
N TRP A 26 -26.51 -39.29 -84.14
CA TRP A 26 -27.33 -39.63 -85.32
C TRP A 26 -28.18 -40.90 -85.03
N ALA A 27 -29.29 -41.08 -85.78
CA ALA A 27 -30.12 -42.31 -85.86
C ALA A 27 -29.43 -43.40 -86.77
N PRO A 28 -30.05 -44.41 -87.44
CA PRO A 28 -31.34 -44.43 -88.16
C PRO A 28 -32.24 -45.66 -87.87
N HIS A 29 -33.40 -45.60 -88.52
CA HIS A 29 -34.61 -46.42 -88.46
C HIS A 29 -34.51 -47.87 -88.94
N ALA A 30 -35.42 -48.74 -88.47
CA ALA A 30 -36.30 -49.58 -89.31
C ALA A 30 -37.38 -50.28 -88.46
N ARG A 31 -38.45 -50.76 -89.11
CA ARG A 31 -39.84 -50.86 -88.64
C ARG A 31 -40.34 -52.31 -88.69
N ALA A 32 -41.32 -52.61 -87.81
CA ALA A 32 -42.51 -53.45 -88.04
C ALA A 32 -42.51 -54.98 -87.78
N SER A 33 -43.72 -55.41 -87.36
CA SER A 33 -44.37 -56.76 -87.33
C SER A 33 -43.83 -57.80 -86.34
N LEU A 34 -44.59 -58.20 -85.29
CA LEU A 34 -45.82 -59.04 -85.21
C LEU A 34 -45.57 -60.56 -85.36
N ALA A 35 -46.11 -61.29 -84.37
CA ALA A 35 -46.57 -62.68 -84.38
C ALA A 35 -45.55 -63.83 -84.14
N ASP A 36 -45.68 -64.39 -82.93
CA ASP A 36 -46.05 -65.78 -82.64
C ASP A 36 -45.08 -66.96 -82.81
N ASN A 37 -44.95 -67.66 -81.68
CA ASN A 37 -45.07 -69.11 -81.47
C ASN A 37 -43.88 -70.09 -81.59
N SER A 38 -43.77 -70.85 -80.49
CA SER A 38 -43.38 -72.27 -80.34
C SER A 38 -42.07 -72.81 -80.92
N SER A 39 -41.19 -73.30 -80.05
CA SER A 39 -41.08 -74.75 -79.77
C SER A 39 -39.89 -75.10 -78.85
N SER A 40 -40.25 -75.85 -77.82
CA SER A 40 -39.49 -76.79 -76.98
C SER A 40 -38.11 -77.26 -77.46
N LEU A 41 -37.13 -77.23 -76.55
CA LEU A 41 -36.13 -78.28 -76.35
C LEU A 41 -35.45 -78.12 -74.96
N GLU A 42 -35.75 -79.05 -74.06
CA GLU A 42 -34.98 -79.37 -72.83
C GLU A 42 -33.56 -79.90 -73.19
N PRO A 43 -32.57 -79.99 -72.26
CA PRO A 43 -32.70 -80.15 -70.81
C PRO A 43 -31.78 -79.27 -69.93
N HIS A 44 -32.20 -79.07 -68.67
CA HIS A 44 -31.36 -78.56 -67.58
C HIS A 44 -30.25 -79.56 -67.20
N PRO A 45 -29.07 -79.03 -66.80
CA PRO A 45 -28.69 -79.24 -65.40
C PRO A 45 -28.22 -77.95 -64.72
N THR A 46 -28.68 -77.81 -63.49
CA THR A 46 -28.37 -76.74 -62.56
C THR A 46 -26.99 -76.91 -61.92
N SER A 47 -26.37 -75.76 -61.67
CA SER A 47 -25.54 -75.44 -60.51
C SER A 47 -24.37 -76.35 -60.17
N SER A 48 -23.17 -75.86 -60.46
CA SER A 48 -22.18 -75.56 -59.40
C SER A 48 -20.92 -74.96 -60.01
N VAL A 49 -20.73 -73.65 -59.85
CA VAL A 49 -19.39 -73.06 -59.90
C VAL A 49 -19.18 -72.25 -58.63
N TYR A 50 -18.62 -72.94 -57.64
CA TYR A 50 -17.96 -72.35 -56.49
C TYR A 50 -16.71 -71.62 -57.00
N ARG A 51 -16.66 -70.29 -56.92
CA ARG A 51 -15.40 -69.52 -56.97
C ARG A 51 -15.17 -68.80 -55.65
N ILE A 52 -14.51 -69.50 -54.72
CA ILE A 52 -13.47 -68.94 -53.84
C ILE A 52 -12.55 -68.10 -54.75
N GLY A 53 -12.10 -66.89 -54.45
CA GLY A 53 -11.82 -66.22 -53.19
C GLY A 53 -10.50 -65.44 -53.40
N ILE A 54 -10.20 -64.44 -52.57
CA ILE A 54 -8.83 -63.89 -52.39
C ILE A 54 -8.29 -62.89 -53.45
N TYR A 55 -9.09 -62.03 -54.08
CA TYR A 55 -8.52 -60.84 -54.76
C TYR A 55 -9.12 -59.48 -54.35
N GLY A 56 -10.41 -59.43 -53.98
CA GLY A 56 -11.07 -58.18 -53.54
C GLY A 56 -10.90 -57.84 -52.06
N TRP A 57 -10.64 -58.83 -51.20
CA TRP A 57 -10.56 -58.65 -49.75
C TRP A 57 -9.26 -57.97 -49.30
N ARG A 58 -8.15 -58.22 -50.01
CA ARG A 58 -6.85 -57.58 -49.75
C ARG A 58 -6.88 -56.08 -50.02
N LYS A 59 -7.54 -55.65 -51.12
CA LYS A 59 -7.71 -54.22 -51.44
C LYS A 59 -8.61 -53.52 -50.41
N ARG A 60 -9.73 -54.13 -50.02
CA ARG A 60 -10.64 -53.57 -49.01
C ARG A 60 -10.01 -53.52 -47.61
N CYS A 61 -9.20 -54.52 -47.26
CA CYS A 61 -8.40 -54.53 -46.03
C CYS A 61 -7.35 -53.40 -46.04
N LEU A 62 -6.69 -53.18 -47.18
CA LEU A 62 -5.75 -52.07 -47.35
C LEU A 62 -6.47 -50.71 -47.24
N TYR A 63 -7.62 -50.50 -47.90
CA TYR A 63 -8.39 -49.27 -47.75
C TYR A 63 -8.90 -49.04 -46.32
N PHE A 64 -9.34 -50.09 -45.64
CA PHE A 64 -9.77 -50.02 -44.24
C PHE A 64 -8.59 -49.65 -43.32
N LEU A 65 -7.41 -50.25 -43.54
CA LEU A 65 -6.19 -49.91 -42.82
C LEU A 65 -5.75 -48.47 -43.08
N VAL A 66 -5.82 -48.00 -44.33
CA VAL A 66 -5.51 -46.60 -44.69
C VAL A 66 -6.51 -45.63 -44.05
N ILE A 67 -7.81 -45.96 -44.01
CA ILE A 67 -8.83 -45.15 -43.33
C ILE A 67 -8.59 -45.10 -41.83
N ILE A 68 -8.26 -46.24 -41.20
CA ILE A 68 -7.90 -46.28 -39.77
C ILE A 68 -6.67 -45.43 -39.50
N LEU A 69 -5.64 -45.54 -40.34
CA LEU A 69 -4.41 -44.76 -40.19
C LEU A 69 -4.69 -43.26 -40.37
N PHE A 70 -5.48 -42.88 -41.38
CA PHE A 70 -5.91 -41.51 -41.61
C PHE A 70 -6.77 -40.96 -40.46
N SER A 71 -7.69 -41.77 -39.93
CA SER A 71 -8.48 -41.45 -38.74
C SER A 71 -7.59 -41.26 -37.52
N MET A 72 -6.61 -42.13 -37.29
CA MET A 72 -5.63 -42.00 -36.21
C MET A 72 -4.85 -40.69 -36.34
N VAL A 73 -4.43 -40.31 -37.55
CA VAL A 73 -3.76 -39.03 -37.82
C VAL A 73 -4.67 -37.84 -37.50
N ILE A 74 -5.93 -37.87 -37.94
CA ILE A 74 -6.91 -36.81 -37.64
C ILE A 74 -7.14 -36.68 -36.13
N ILE A 75 -7.33 -37.80 -35.44
CA ILE A 75 -7.55 -37.82 -33.98
C ILE A 75 -6.31 -37.25 -33.27
N ASN A 76 -5.10 -37.66 -33.67
CA ASN A 76 -3.86 -37.14 -33.12
C ASN A 76 -3.70 -35.64 -33.39
N LEU A 77 -4.06 -35.16 -34.59
CA LEU A 77 -4.04 -33.74 -34.92
C LEU A 77 -5.06 -32.95 -34.08
N ALA A 78 -6.30 -33.45 -33.97
CA ALA A 78 -7.35 -32.83 -33.18
C ALA A 78 -6.98 -32.78 -31.69
N LEU A 79 -6.42 -33.87 -31.15
CA LEU A 79 -5.94 -33.95 -29.78
C LEU A 79 -4.77 -33.00 -29.55
N THR A 80 -3.84 -32.88 -30.51
CA THR A 80 -2.74 -31.91 -30.44
C THR A 80 -3.25 -30.46 -30.43
N ILE A 81 -4.17 -30.11 -31.33
CA ILE A 81 -4.77 -28.76 -31.38
C ILE A 81 -5.54 -28.47 -30.09
N TRP A 82 -6.29 -29.44 -29.57
CA TRP A 82 -7.03 -29.32 -28.33
C TRP A 82 -6.09 -29.09 -27.13
N ILE A 83 -5.01 -29.87 -27.02
CA ILE A 83 -3.99 -29.72 -25.99
C ILE A 83 -3.34 -28.33 -26.07
N ILE A 84 -2.94 -27.86 -27.26
CA ILE A 84 -2.36 -26.53 -27.46
C ILE A 84 -3.33 -25.44 -26.98
N ARG A 85 -4.62 -25.58 -27.29
CA ARG A 85 -5.65 -24.63 -26.87
C ARG A 85 -5.90 -24.66 -25.37
N VAL A 86 -6.00 -25.84 -24.76
CA VAL A 86 -6.26 -26.01 -23.31
C VAL A 86 -5.08 -25.52 -22.47
N MET A 87 -3.85 -25.76 -22.92
CA MET A 87 -2.63 -25.27 -22.25
C MET A 87 -2.37 -23.78 -22.50
N ASP A 88 -3.24 -23.08 -23.23
CA ASP A 88 -3.15 -21.65 -23.55
C ASP A 88 -1.78 -21.28 -24.16
N PHE A 89 -1.29 -22.13 -25.07
CA PHE A 89 -0.08 -21.85 -25.82
C PHE A 89 -0.39 -20.85 -26.93
N SER A 90 0.05 -19.61 -26.72
CA SER A 90 0.06 -18.58 -27.74
C SER A 90 1.41 -18.58 -28.46
N ILE A 91 1.43 -18.05 -29.69
CA ILE A 91 2.68 -17.72 -30.41
C ILE A 91 3.59 -16.82 -29.54
N ASN A 92 2.99 -16.08 -28.59
CA ASN A 92 3.70 -15.17 -27.68
C ASN A 92 4.11 -15.77 -26.32
N GLY A 93 3.80 -17.05 -26.03
CA GLY A 93 4.20 -17.72 -24.79
C GLY A 93 3.21 -18.75 -24.23
N MET A 94 3.59 -19.35 -23.08
CA MET A 94 2.80 -20.32 -22.33
C MET A 94 1.91 -19.61 -21.30
N GLY A 95 0.60 -19.59 -21.54
CA GLY A 95 -0.37 -18.97 -20.65
C GLY A 95 -0.02 -17.52 -20.29
N ARG A 96 -0.12 -17.19 -19.00
CA ARG A 96 0.11 -15.84 -18.48
C ARG A 96 1.59 -15.48 -18.34
N LEU A 97 2.52 -16.42 -18.54
CA LEU A 97 3.95 -16.18 -18.40
C LEU A 97 4.60 -16.08 -19.78
N ARG A 98 5.06 -14.89 -20.14
CA ARG A 98 5.78 -14.63 -21.38
C ARG A 98 7.29 -14.61 -21.12
N ILE A 99 8.05 -15.29 -21.96
CA ILE A 99 9.51 -15.29 -21.92
C ILE A 99 9.99 -14.22 -22.90
N LEU A 100 10.63 -13.17 -22.38
CA LEU A 100 11.26 -12.12 -23.18
C LEU A 100 12.78 -12.21 -23.05
N LYS A 101 13.50 -11.51 -23.93
CA LYS A 101 14.96 -11.41 -23.88
C LYS A 101 15.47 -10.84 -22.54
N ASP A 102 14.69 -9.94 -21.95
CA ASP A 102 15.01 -9.27 -20.67
C ASP A 102 14.53 -10.03 -19.42
N GLY A 103 13.91 -11.21 -19.60
CA GLY A 103 13.47 -12.07 -18.51
C GLY A 103 12.01 -12.53 -18.62
N LEU A 104 11.43 -12.91 -17.49
CA LEU A 104 10.06 -13.41 -17.39
C LEU A 104 9.07 -12.27 -17.16
N ARG A 105 8.01 -12.22 -17.97
CA ARG A 105 6.90 -11.27 -17.81
C ARG A 105 5.61 -12.01 -17.50
N LEU A 106 5.07 -11.74 -16.32
CA LEU A 106 3.79 -12.28 -15.90
C LEU A 106 2.65 -11.31 -16.24
N GLU A 107 1.67 -11.76 -17.02
CA GLU A 107 0.47 -11.02 -17.39
C GLU A 107 -0.76 -11.63 -16.72
N GLY A 108 -1.07 -11.15 -15.51
CA GLY A 108 -2.21 -11.60 -14.71
C GLY A 108 -1.79 -12.29 -13.43
N ARG A 109 -2.68 -13.10 -12.84
CA ARG A 109 -2.40 -13.85 -11.61
C ARG A 109 -1.76 -15.20 -11.93
N SER A 110 -0.66 -15.53 -11.25
CA SER A 110 -0.02 -16.84 -11.30
C SER A 110 0.36 -17.29 -9.88
N HIS A 111 0.39 -18.60 -9.69
CA HIS A 111 0.78 -19.22 -8.42
C HIS A 111 2.13 -19.89 -8.59
N PHE A 112 3.05 -19.60 -7.68
CA PHE A 112 4.35 -20.23 -7.62
C PHE A 112 4.40 -21.15 -6.41
N LEU A 113 4.69 -22.43 -6.64
CA LEU A 113 4.77 -23.44 -5.58
C LEU A 113 6.11 -23.42 -4.83
N HIS A 114 7.16 -22.91 -5.48
CA HIS A 114 8.53 -22.90 -4.98
C HIS A 114 9.11 -21.48 -4.98
N THR A 115 10.28 -21.33 -4.35
CA THR A 115 11.02 -20.08 -4.31
C THR A 115 11.40 -19.60 -5.72
N ILE A 116 11.12 -18.33 -5.98
CA ILE A 116 11.52 -17.65 -7.22
C ILE A 116 12.83 -16.93 -6.96
N TYR A 117 13.81 -17.16 -7.82
CA TYR A 117 15.06 -16.41 -7.84
C TYR A 117 15.05 -15.46 -9.02
N ALA A 118 15.22 -14.17 -8.74
CA ALA A 118 15.26 -13.14 -9.76
C ALA A 118 16.28 -12.07 -9.36
N ALA A 119 17.01 -11.54 -10.34
CA ALA A 119 17.92 -10.42 -10.12
C ALA A 119 17.16 -9.12 -9.82
N LYS A 120 15.97 -8.95 -10.43
CA LYS A 120 15.10 -7.80 -10.25
C LYS A 120 13.65 -8.24 -10.32
N ILE A 121 12.86 -7.78 -9.36
CA ILE A 121 11.40 -7.91 -9.38
C ILE A 121 10.85 -6.48 -9.46
N GLN A 122 10.11 -6.19 -10.52
CA GLN A 122 9.54 -4.86 -10.75
C GLN A 122 8.14 -5.00 -11.32
N SER A 123 7.23 -4.13 -10.90
CA SER A 123 5.95 -3.97 -11.58
C SER A 123 6.11 -3.16 -12.86
N ARG A 124 5.08 -3.19 -13.71
CA ARG A 124 4.99 -2.26 -14.85
C ARG A 124 4.77 -0.83 -14.35
N ARG A 125 5.09 0.15 -15.19
CA ARG A 125 4.78 1.56 -14.91
C ARG A 125 3.30 1.69 -14.55
N ASP A 126 3.04 2.40 -13.47
CA ASP A 126 1.70 2.67 -12.94
C ASP A 126 0.87 1.43 -12.56
N GLN A 127 1.54 0.30 -12.29
CA GLN A 127 0.90 -0.91 -11.76
C GLN A 127 1.54 -1.32 -10.43
N ASP A 128 0.70 -1.83 -9.53
CA ASP A 128 1.14 -2.34 -8.23
C ASP A 128 1.75 -3.74 -8.36
N LEU A 129 2.81 -4.02 -7.60
CA LEU A 129 3.32 -5.38 -7.42
C LEU A 129 2.52 -6.06 -6.30
N LYS A 130 1.61 -6.96 -6.68
CA LYS A 130 0.80 -7.72 -5.72
C LYS A 130 1.42 -9.09 -5.45
N LEU A 131 1.78 -9.35 -4.20
CA LEU A 131 2.26 -10.64 -3.70
C LEU A 131 1.26 -11.15 -2.66
N GLU A 132 0.67 -12.32 -2.90
CA GLU A 132 -0.33 -12.93 -2.00
C GLU A 132 0.12 -14.33 -1.60
N SER A 133 0.00 -14.64 -0.32
CA SER A 133 0.33 -15.96 0.24
C SER A 133 -0.66 -16.29 1.36
N SER A 134 -1.00 -17.57 1.50
CA SER A 134 -1.75 -18.08 2.66
C SER A 134 -0.87 -18.23 3.91
N ARG A 135 0.45 -18.06 3.74
CA ARG A 135 1.47 -18.12 4.79
C ARG A 135 2.33 -16.87 4.73
N ASN A 136 3.47 -16.89 5.42
CA ASN A 136 4.41 -15.78 5.43
C ASN A 136 5.00 -15.53 4.03
N ILE A 137 5.17 -14.27 3.68
CA ILE A 137 5.92 -13.82 2.51
C ILE A 137 7.31 -13.42 2.98
N THR A 138 8.36 -14.06 2.43
CA THR A 138 9.75 -13.73 2.77
C THR A 138 10.51 -13.35 1.50
N ILE A 139 11.05 -12.12 1.49
CA ILE A 139 11.89 -11.59 0.42
C ILE A 139 13.32 -11.52 0.95
N ASN A 140 14.24 -12.20 0.29
CA ASN A 140 15.66 -12.22 0.65
C ASN A 140 16.50 -11.58 -0.47
N ALA A 141 17.26 -10.55 -0.14
CA ALA A 141 18.35 -10.06 -0.99
C ALA A 141 19.62 -10.86 -0.68
N ARG A 142 20.35 -11.26 -1.71
CA ARG A 142 21.58 -12.05 -1.60
C ARG A 142 22.74 -11.35 -2.29
N ASN A 143 23.94 -11.49 -1.75
CA ASN A 143 25.18 -11.06 -2.40
C ASN A 143 25.63 -12.06 -3.49
N LYS A 144 26.76 -11.78 -4.15
CA LYS A 144 27.32 -12.63 -5.22
C LYS A 144 27.70 -14.03 -4.72
N GLU A 145 28.02 -14.14 -3.44
CA GLU A 145 28.37 -15.38 -2.74
C GLU A 145 27.13 -16.18 -2.27
N GLY A 146 25.91 -15.68 -2.53
CA GLY A 146 24.65 -16.34 -2.16
C GLY A 146 24.21 -16.13 -0.70
N LYS A 147 24.99 -15.39 0.09
CA LYS A 147 24.68 -15.02 1.48
C LYS A 147 23.56 -13.97 1.51
N ILE A 148 22.63 -14.14 2.43
CA ILE A 148 21.50 -13.21 2.63
C ILE A 148 22.02 -11.95 3.29
N THR A 149 21.82 -10.80 2.64
CA THR A 149 22.22 -9.47 3.15
C THR A 149 21.04 -8.74 3.77
N ASN A 150 19.86 -8.83 3.15
CA ASN A 150 18.63 -8.25 3.68
C ASN A 150 17.49 -9.26 3.62
N ARG A 151 16.61 -9.22 4.61
CA ARG A 151 15.40 -10.05 4.68
C ARG A 151 14.22 -9.21 5.11
N LEU A 152 13.15 -9.24 4.32
CA LEU A 152 11.84 -8.76 4.72
C LEU A 152 10.91 -9.96 4.86
N SER A 153 10.27 -10.10 6.03
CA SER A 153 9.31 -11.17 6.31
C SER A 153 8.00 -10.58 6.79
N ILE A 154 6.93 -10.84 6.03
CA ILE A 154 5.56 -10.42 6.32
C ILE A 154 4.77 -11.67 6.74
N GLY A 155 4.40 -11.74 8.02
CA GLY A 155 3.55 -12.79 8.57
C GLY A 155 2.11 -12.30 8.78
N PRO A 156 1.23 -13.14 9.35
CA PRO A 156 -0.17 -12.78 9.60
C PRO A 156 -0.32 -11.64 10.61
N ASN A 157 0.58 -11.56 11.60
CA ASN A 157 0.47 -10.60 12.70
C ASN A 157 1.62 -9.59 12.74
N THR A 158 2.78 -9.92 12.19
CA THR A 158 3.99 -9.11 12.30
C THR A 158 4.72 -8.99 10.98
N MET A 159 5.33 -7.82 10.76
CA MET A 159 6.26 -7.55 9.68
C MET A 159 7.63 -7.33 10.31
N THR A 160 8.61 -8.13 9.91
CA THR A 160 9.99 -8.06 10.42
C THR A 160 10.95 -7.80 9.27
N SER A 161 11.91 -6.92 9.51
CA SER A 161 12.95 -6.57 8.53
C SER A 161 14.31 -6.72 9.19
N PHE A 162 15.20 -7.44 8.51
CA PHE A 162 16.62 -7.54 8.84
C PHE A 162 17.38 -6.87 7.71
N ALA A 163 17.91 -5.68 7.97
CA ALA A 163 18.68 -4.89 7.02
C ALA A 163 19.61 -3.94 7.79
N GLU A 164 20.73 -3.55 7.19
CA GLU A 164 21.61 -2.50 7.74
C GLU A 164 20.88 -1.15 7.79
N LYS A 165 20.01 -0.90 6.81
CA LYS A 165 19.22 0.32 6.71
C LYS A 165 17.84 0.01 6.12
N PHE A 166 16.80 0.41 6.83
CA PHE A 166 15.42 0.32 6.37
C PHE A 166 14.88 1.72 6.08
N THR A 167 14.31 1.94 4.89
CA THR A 167 13.82 3.26 4.47
C THR A 167 12.49 3.12 3.76
N ILE A 168 11.50 3.88 4.24
CA ILE A 168 10.19 4.05 3.61
C ILE A 168 10.16 5.44 3.00
N LYS A 169 9.85 5.50 1.71
CA LYS A 169 9.73 6.75 0.94
C LYS A 169 8.30 6.95 0.45
N ASN A 170 7.91 8.20 0.27
CA ASN A 170 6.67 8.53 -0.43
C ASN A 170 6.84 8.40 -1.96
N ARG A 171 5.77 8.69 -2.71
CA ARG A 171 5.77 8.65 -4.19
C ARG A 171 6.73 9.67 -4.81
N ASN A 172 7.04 10.75 -4.11
CA ASN A 172 7.95 11.80 -4.55
C ASN A 172 9.43 11.45 -4.25
N GLY A 173 9.68 10.36 -3.53
CA GLY A 173 11.02 9.92 -3.14
C GLY A 173 11.53 10.51 -1.83
N GLU A 174 10.72 11.30 -1.12
CA GLU A 174 11.03 11.84 0.20
C GLU A 174 10.92 10.74 1.25
N ILE A 175 11.81 10.79 2.25
CA ILE A 175 11.83 9.81 3.33
C ILE A 175 10.66 10.09 4.26
N LEU A 176 9.91 9.05 4.63
CA LEU A 176 8.86 9.11 5.66
C LEU A 176 9.34 8.49 6.97
N PHE A 177 10.07 7.39 6.87
CA PHE A 177 10.64 6.64 7.98
C PHE A 177 11.97 6.03 7.57
N GLN A 178 12.99 6.16 8.41
CA GLN A 178 14.27 5.48 8.26
C GLN A 178 14.70 4.91 9.61
N ALA A 179 15.25 3.70 9.61
CA ALA A 179 15.87 3.09 10.76
C ALA A 179 17.18 2.40 10.37
N ASP A 180 18.24 2.66 11.12
CA ASP A 180 19.54 2.00 11.02
C ASP A 180 20.12 1.74 12.44
N ASP A 181 21.40 1.39 12.53
CA ASP A 181 22.10 1.07 13.79
C ASP A 181 22.35 2.30 14.67
N LYS A 182 22.24 3.51 14.13
CA LYS A 182 22.58 4.77 14.81
C LYS A 182 21.34 5.56 15.20
N GLU A 183 20.38 5.67 14.29
CA GLU A 183 19.22 6.53 14.48
C GLU A 183 17.94 5.99 13.81
N VAL A 184 16.81 6.51 14.31
CA VAL A 184 15.49 6.35 13.70
C VAL A 184 14.99 7.73 13.35
N VAL A 185 14.78 7.98 12.05
CA VAL A 185 14.30 9.25 11.52
C VAL A 185 12.85 9.11 11.09
N ILE A 186 11.98 9.97 11.62
CA ILE A 186 10.58 10.09 11.22
C ILE A 186 10.40 11.47 10.60
N SER A 187 10.14 11.51 9.30
CA SER A 187 10.04 12.76 8.52
C SER A 187 8.61 13.05 8.07
N ALA A 188 7.62 12.47 8.74
CA ALA A 188 6.22 12.77 8.50
C ALA A 188 5.86 14.18 9.03
N GLU A 189 5.02 14.91 8.30
CA GLU A 189 4.55 16.26 8.71
C GLU A 189 3.83 16.25 10.07
N ARG A 190 3.13 15.15 10.38
CA ARG A 190 2.38 14.98 11.63
C ARG A 190 2.56 13.57 12.16
N LEU A 191 3.12 13.47 13.37
CA LEU A 191 3.19 12.22 14.14
C LEU A 191 2.16 12.28 15.28
N ARG A 192 1.11 11.45 15.19
CA ARG A 192 0.08 11.34 16.24
C ARG A 192 0.28 10.05 17.03
N VAL A 193 0.46 10.17 18.34
CA VAL A 193 0.57 9.03 19.26
C VAL A 193 -0.78 8.85 19.98
N THR A 194 -1.50 7.78 19.67
CA THR A 194 -2.87 7.54 20.19
C THR A 194 -2.94 6.48 21.30
N GLY A 195 -1.80 5.94 21.75
CA GLY A 195 -1.77 4.97 22.85
C GLY A 195 -2.13 5.62 24.18
N SER A 196 -2.93 4.95 25.01
CA SER A 196 -3.30 5.45 26.35
C SER A 196 -2.10 5.70 27.27
N GLY A 197 -0.98 5.00 27.03
CA GLY A 197 0.30 5.21 27.72
C GLY A 197 1.17 6.33 27.15
N GLY A 198 0.71 7.02 26.10
CA GLY A 198 1.49 8.05 25.41
C GLY A 198 2.80 7.53 24.82
N ILE A 199 3.83 8.37 24.87
CA ILE A 199 5.20 8.04 24.46
C ILE A 199 6.13 8.27 25.65
N ASN A 200 7.02 7.32 25.90
CA ASN A 200 8.05 7.44 26.93
C ASN A 200 9.39 7.78 26.28
N PHE A 201 9.98 8.92 26.65
CA PHE A 201 11.31 9.32 26.21
C PHE A 201 12.30 9.06 27.36
N GLN A 202 13.25 8.15 27.15
CA GLN A 202 14.31 7.89 28.14
C GLN A 202 15.30 9.06 28.27
N GLY A 203 15.37 9.93 27.26
CA GLY A 203 16.26 11.09 27.21
C GLY A 203 15.49 12.42 27.18
N SER A 204 16.22 13.51 26.94
CA SER A 204 15.64 14.84 26.77
C SER A 204 14.95 14.99 25.42
N VAL A 205 13.77 15.61 25.42
CA VAL A 205 13.07 16.01 24.20
C VAL A 205 13.38 17.47 23.92
N GLN A 206 13.92 17.77 22.74
CA GLN A 206 14.13 19.13 22.27
C GLN A 206 13.06 19.49 21.26
N THR A 207 12.30 20.55 21.52
CA THR A 207 11.25 21.05 20.64
C THR A 207 11.15 22.58 20.79
N PRO A 208 10.91 23.33 19.70
CA PRO A 208 10.75 24.78 19.77
C PRO A 208 9.46 25.22 20.47
N PHE A 209 8.42 24.36 20.50
CA PHE A 209 7.14 24.68 21.11
C PHE A 209 6.49 23.43 21.70
N VAL A 210 5.78 23.62 22.81
CA VAL A 210 4.95 22.59 23.45
C VAL A 210 3.59 23.21 23.73
N THR A 211 2.53 22.58 23.23
CA THR A 211 1.16 23.07 23.39
C THR A 211 0.19 21.92 23.60
N ALA A 212 -0.90 22.22 24.29
CA ALA A 212 -2.04 21.31 24.41
C ALA A 212 -3.06 21.61 23.29
N GLU A 213 -3.94 20.66 23.03
CA GLU A 213 -5.08 20.90 22.14
C GLU A 213 -6.00 21.99 22.74
N PRO A 214 -6.81 22.69 21.92
CA PRO A 214 -7.78 23.64 22.41
C PRO A 214 -8.66 23.03 23.50
N PHE A 215 -8.90 23.77 24.58
CA PHE A 215 -9.67 23.35 25.76
C PHE A 215 -9.06 22.19 26.57
N GLN A 216 -7.80 21.82 26.31
CA GLN A 216 -7.04 20.88 27.14
C GLN A 216 -5.93 21.60 27.91
N GLN A 217 -5.64 21.11 29.11
CA GLN A 217 -4.57 21.66 29.95
C GLN A 217 -3.21 21.09 29.53
N LEU A 218 -2.22 21.95 29.29
CA LEU A 218 -0.82 21.55 29.18
C LEU A 218 -0.25 21.33 30.60
N ARG A 219 0.06 20.09 30.96
CA ARG A 219 0.68 19.75 32.25
C ARG A 219 2.12 19.29 32.05
N LEU A 220 3.06 20.06 32.59
CA LEU A 220 4.47 19.67 32.68
C LEU A 220 4.78 19.33 34.14
N GLU A 221 4.97 18.06 34.45
CA GLU A 221 5.18 17.59 35.84
C GLU A 221 6.42 16.70 35.97
N SER A 222 7.08 16.82 37.12
CA SER A 222 8.12 15.87 37.56
C SER A 222 7.71 15.31 38.93
N PRO A 223 6.94 14.20 38.98
CA PRO A 223 6.38 13.71 40.24
C PRO A 223 7.43 13.27 41.26
N THR A 224 8.58 12.78 40.78
CA THR A 224 9.62 12.17 41.62
C THR A 224 10.90 12.99 41.73
N ARG A 225 11.10 14.01 40.87
CA ARG A 225 12.36 14.74 40.76
C ARG A 225 12.11 16.21 40.41
N THR A 226 12.93 16.75 39.52
CA THR A 226 12.97 18.17 39.15
C THR A 226 12.62 18.32 37.67
N LEU A 227 11.71 19.24 37.36
CA LEU A 227 11.50 19.71 35.99
C LEU A 227 12.45 20.88 35.73
N HIS A 228 13.34 20.75 34.74
CA HIS A 228 14.23 21.83 34.30
C HIS A 228 13.77 22.35 32.94
N VAL A 229 13.37 23.61 32.88
CA VAL A 229 13.07 24.32 31.62
C VAL A 229 14.16 25.39 31.43
N LYS A 230 14.87 25.35 30.29
CA LYS A 230 15.95 26.29 29.94
C LYS A 230 15.77 26.70 28.48
N ALA A 231 15.97 27.98 28.17
CA ALA A 231 15.88 28.51 26.81
C ALA A 231 16.97 29.58 26.58
N PRO A 232 17.54 29.69 25.36
CA PRO A 232 18.59 30.67 25.06
C PRO A 232 18.11 32.13 25.15
N GLU A 233 16.91 32.43 24.63
CA GLU A 233 16.37 33.80 24.56
C GLU A 233 15.43 34.14 25.74
N GLY A 234 14.99 33.13 26.50
CA GLY A 234 14.06 33.31 27.61
C GLY A 234 12.89 32.31 27.57
N ILE A 235 12.13 32.25 28.66
CA ILE A 235 10.94 31.38 28.80
C ILE A 235 9.73 32.27 29.04
N GLY A 236 8.84 32.37 28.06
CA GLY A 236 7.53 32.99 28.20
C GLY A 236 6.51 31.97 28.72
N ILE A 237 5.84 32.27 29.83
CA ILE A 237 4.72 31.48 30.34
C ILE A 237 3.47 32.35 30.19
N GLU A 238 2.64 32.03 29.20
CA GLU A 238 1.46 32.81 28.84
C GLU A 238 0.21 31.92 28.81
N SER A 239 -0.92 32.47 29.27
CA SER A 239 -2.23 31.84 29.18
C SER A 239 -3.18 32.76 28.42
N ARG A 240 -3.66 32.31 27.25
CA ARG A 240 -4.64 33.08 26.44
C ARG A 240 -6.02 33.15 27.09
N ALA A 241 -6.39 32.08 27.80
CA ALA A 241 -7.66 31.95 28.50
C ALA A 241 -7.46 31.07 29.73
N GLY A 242 -7.65 31.64 30.92
CA GLY A 242 -7.46 30.95 32.21
C GLY A 242 -6.31 31.53 33.04
N ASP A 243 -6.19 31.07 34.28
CA ASP A 243 -5.13 31.46 35.21
C ASP A 243 -3.82 30.68 34.99
N ILE A 244 -2.71 31.25 35.45
CA ILE A 244 -1.44 30.53 35.62
C ILE A 244 -1.31 30.25 37.12
N SER A 245 -1.38 28.99 37.52
CA SER A 245 -1.22 28.58 38.92
C SER A 245 0.06 27.76 39.10
N ALA A 246 0.82 28.10 40.15
CA ALA A 246 1.98 27.36 40.61
C ALA A 246 1.74 26.91 42.04
N SER A 247 1.87 25.60 42.30
CA SER A 247 1.73 25.02 43.64
C SER A 247 2.98 24.23 44.00
N CYS A 248 3.41 24.34 45.26
CA CYS A 248 4.59 23.65 45.79
C CYS A 248 4.28 23.06 47.17
N LEU A 249 4.88 21.91 47.48
CA LEU A 249 4.72 21.28 48.80
C LEU A 249 5.53 21.99 49.90
N LYS A 250 6.67 22.58 49.53
CA LYS A 250 7.58 23.30 50.44
C LYS A 250 7.63 24.77 50.02
N ASP A 251 8.74 25.17 49.41
CA ASP A 251 9.03 26.56 49.10
C ASP A 251 8.95 26.84 47.58
N LEU A 252 8.38 27.98 47.21
CA LEU A 252 8.48 28.55 45.87
C LEU A 252 9.59 29.61 45.88
N LYS A 253 10.67 29.39 45.12
CA LYS A 253 11.78 30.36 45.01
C LYS A 253 11.76 31.06 43.65
N LEU A 254 11.48 32.36 43.66
CA LEU A 254 11.63 33.25 42.51
C LEU A 254 12.93 34.06 42.70
N GLN A 255 13.90 33.91 41.80
CA GLN A 255 15.19 34.60 41.90
C GLN A 255 15.61 35.15 40.53
N SER A 256 15.90 36.45 40.48
CA SER A 256 16.57 37.08 39.33
C SER A 256 18.07 37.22 39.62
N LYS A 257 18.93 36.93 38.64
CA LYS A 257 20.40 37.00 38.79
C LYS A 257 20.96 38.38 38.46
N GLU A 258 20.43 39.02 37.42
CA GLU A 258 20.95 40.29 36.89
C GLU A 258 19.89 41.39 36.89
N GLY A 259 18.61 41.07 37.14
CA GLY A 259 17.51 42.01 37.02
C GLY A 259 16.58 42.01 38.23
N THR A 260 15.37 42.51 38.01
CA THR A 260 14.31 42.62 39.02
C THR A 260 13.18 41.63 38.73
N ILE A 261 12.37 41.35 39.75
CA ILE A 261 11.13 40.59 39.62
C ILE A 261 9.99 41.61 39.65
N TRP A 262 9.21 41.69 38.57
CA TRP A 262 8.06 42.57 38.48
C TRP A 262 6.77 41.80 38.75
N LEU A 263 5.92 42.35 39.61
CA LEU A 263 4.57 41.87 39.87
C LEU A 263 3.61 42.98 39.45
N ASP A 264 3.30 43.05 38.16
CA ASP A 264 2.40 44.06 37.59
C ASP A 264 0.96 43.55 37.64
N SER A 265 0.19 44.03 38.62
CA SER A 265 -1.20 43.66 38.82
C SER A 265 -1.93 44.75 39.61
N GLU A 266 -3.22 44.92 39.37
CA GLU A 266 -4.08 45.81 40.16
C GLU A 266 -4.07 45.42 41.65
N ARG A 267 -3.92 44.12 41.96
CA ARG A 267 -3.98 43.64 43.34
C ARG A 267 -3.12 42.40 43.57
N VAL A 268 -2.09 42.55 44.40
CA VAL A 268 -1.24 41.44 44.87
C VAL A 268 -1.67 41.03 46.27
N GLU A 269 -2.18 39.82 46.44
CA GLU A 269 -2.64 39.30 47.74
C GLU A 269 -1.68 38.25 48.32
N LEU A 270 -1.21 38.49 49.54
CA LEU A 270 -0.53 37.50 50.36
C LEU A 270 -1.50 37.02 51.44
N ARG A 271 -2.23 35.94 51.14
CA ARG A 271 -3.25 35.40 52.06
C ARG A 271 -2.60 34.64 53.22
N ASN A 272 -3.31 34.59 54.35
CA ASN A 272 -2.89 33.89 55.58
C ASN A 272 -1.62 34.46 56.23
N LEU A 273 -1.29 35.72 55.95
CA LEU A 273 -0.37 36.46 56.81
C LEU A 273 -1.01 36.59 58.20
N LYS A 274 -0.25 36.28 59.26
CA LYS A 274 -0.72 36.49 60.64
C LYS A 274 -0.95 37.99 60.86
N THR A 275 -2.19 38.38 61.13
CA THR A 275 -2.58 39.78 61.38
C THR A 275 -2.92 40.00 62.85
N ALA A 276 -2.58 41.18 63.39
CA ALA A 276 -2.95 41.59 64.73
C ALA A 276 -4.24 42.37 64.60
N ILE A 277 -5.27 41.93 65.32
CA ILE A 277 -6.46 42.75 65.50
C ILE A 277 -6.09 43.82 66.52
N PRO A 278 -6.13 45.12 66.17
CA PRO A 278 -5.81 46.16 67.13
C PRO A 278 -6.87 46.13 68.24
N THR A 279 -6.47 45.75 69.45
CA THR A 279 -7.34 45.92 70.61
C THR A 279 -7.30 47.38 71.02
N THR A 280 -8.47 47.97 71.26
CA THR A 280 -8.63 49.33 71.80
C THR A 280 -8.00 49.54 73.18
N ARG A 281 -7.42 48.49 73.77
CA ARG A 281 -6.77 48.48 75.09
C ARG A 281 -5.23 48.36 75.04
N GLY A 282 -4.59 48.58 73.89
CA GLY A 282 -3.13 48.70 73.82
C GLY A 282 -2.38 47.42 74.21
N ARG A 283 -2.96 46.23 74.00
CA ARG A 283 -2.21 44.97 74.18
C ARG A 283 -1.57 44.55 72.87
N SER A 284 -0.25 44.67 72.80
CA SER A 284 0.58 44.03 71.78
C SER A 284 0.42 42.51 71.84
N TYR A 285 0.11 41.89 70.71
CA TYR A 285 0.15 40.44 70.57
C TYR A 285 1.57 40.02 70.16
N PRO A 286 2.27 39.19 70.95
CA PRO A 286 3.59 38.71 70.57
C PRO A 286 3.51 37.90 69.27
N GLY A 287 4.39 38.22 68.30
CA GLY A 287 4.49 37.50 67.03
C GLY A 287 3.66 38.05 65.87
N ILE A 288 3.18 39.30 65.98
CA ILE A 288 2.49 39.98 64.88
C ILE A 288 3.18 41.30 64.57
N TYR A 289 3.36 41.59 63.28
CA TYR A 289 4.14 42.70 62.77
C TYR A 289 3.39 43.37 61.62
N GLN A 290 3.59 44.68 61.45
CA GLN A 290 3.25 45.37 60.22
C GLN A 290 4.33 45.11 59.16
N LEU A 291 3.93 44.97 57.89
CA LEU A 291 4.85 44.83 56.76
C LEU A 291 5.06 46.20 56.12
N CYS A 292 6.31 46.64 56.09
CA CYS A 292 6.74 47.95 55.63
C CYS A 292 7.60 47.84 54.38
N ALA A 293 7.52 48.81 53.49
CA ALA A 293 8.35 48.90 52.29
C ALA A 293 9.28 50.12 52.37
N CYS A 294 10.58 49.90 52.15
CA CYS A 294 11.56 50.96 51.96
C CYS A 294 11.45 51.57 50.55
N GLU A 295 12.01 52.76 50.33
CA GLU A 295 12.08 53.39 48.99
C GLU A 295 12.86 52.53 47.97
N ASN A 296 13.80 51.70 48.43
CA ASN A 296 14.55 50.75 47.59
C ASN A 296 13.77 49.44 47.31
N GLY A 297 12.51 49.33 47.73
CA GLY A 297 11.66 48.16 47.52
C GLY A 297 11.88 47.01 48.52
N ARG A 298 12.80 47.15 49.47
CA ARG A 298 13.01 46.13 50.50
C ARG A 298 11.85 46.13 51.50
N LEU A 299 11.28 44.94 51.73
CA LEU A 299 10.23 44.74 52.73
C LEU A 299 10.83 44.39 54.10
N PHE A 300 10.33 45.00 55.16
CA PHE A 300 10.72 44.72 56.54
C PHE A 300 9.52 44.61 57.46
N LEU A 301 9.70 43.90 58.58
CA LEU A 301 8.70 43.76 59.62
C LEU A 301 8.94 44.83 60.69
N ALA A 302 7.89 45.57 61.05
CA ALA A 302 7.92 46.52 62.17
C ALA A 302 6.88 46.17 63.24
N PRO A 303 7.07 46.64 64.49
CA PRO A 303 6.10 46.43 65.56
C PRO A 303 4.73 47.04 65.19
N PRO A 304 3.61 46.41 65.57
CA PRO A 304 2.27 46.82 65.14
C PRO A 304 1.79 48.14 65.75
N GLU A 305 2.41 48.60 66.85
CA GLU A 305 2.02 49.81 67.57
C GLU A 305 2.77 51.08 67.12
N LYS A 306 3.83 50.93 66.33
CA LYS A 306 4.69 52.05 65.91
C LYS A 306 4.42 52.44 64.47
N ALA A 307 4.79 53.65 64.09
CA ALA A 307 4.83 54.02 62.68
C ALA A 307 5.83 53.12 61.93
N CYS A 308 5.55 52.92 60.64
CA CYS A 308 6.36 52.14 59.72
C CYS A 308 7.70 52.86 59.45
N GLN A 309 8.64 52.69 60.38
CA GLN A 309 9.91 53.40 60.40
C GLN A 309 11.05 52.41 60.67
N ALA A 310 12.09 52.49 59.85
CA ALA A 310 13.30 51.71 60.04
C ALA A 310 14.53 52.61 60.00
N ASP A 311 15.59 52.16 60.67
CA ASP A 311 16.90 52.80 60.63
C ASP A 311 17.47 52.69 59.21
N ASN A 312 18.36 53.63 58.84
CA ASN A 312 18.94 53.72 57.50
C ASN A 312 19.68 52.42 57.09
N ILE A 313 20.08 51.60 58.06
CA ILE A 313 20.75 50.30 57.82
C ILE A 313 19.79 49.26 57.21
N VAL A 314 18.49 49.32 57.54
CA VAL A 314 17.49 48.37 57.04
C VAL A 314 17.08 48.72 55.61
N CYS A 315 16.95 50.01 55.31
CA CYS A 315 16.54 50.54 54.00
C CYS A 315 17.71 51.00 53.11
N LYS A 316 18.94 50.57 53.40
CA LYS A 316 20.10 50.68 52.51
C LYS A 316 19.97 49.72 51.33
#